data_AF-A0A353D8N3-F1
#
_entry.id   AF-A0A353D8N3-F1
#
_cell.length_a   1.000
_cell.length_b   1.000
_cell.length_c   1.000
_cell.angle_alpha   90.00
_cell.angle_beta   90.00
_cell.angle_gamma   90.00
#
_symmetry.space_group_name_H-M   'P 1'
#
loop_
_entity.id
_entity.type
_entity.pdbx_description
1 polymer ?
#
loop_
_entity_poly.entity_id
_entity_poly.type
_entity_poly.pdbx_seq_one_letter_code
_entity_poly.pdbx_strand_id
1 'polypeptide(L)'
;MIENSIQIRRQRGFTLIELISVIIILGILAAVITPKYLDMSKQAARGVAKGVKSEAMARFNMAYAKYMMVNGAAPTAVGDLVDTTVGGVTTEYLGTSVTAVDIGDFKLSYAGSKAVGTVTVVVSGDATPDPTAEWEASDITFTFDWPS
;
A
#
# COMPACT_ATOMS: atom_id res chain seq x y z
N MET A 1 -50.60 57.15 -25.64
CA MET A 1 -49.28 56.55 -25.93
C MET A 1 -48.53 56.50 -24.60
N ILE A 2 -48.22 55.31 -24.11
CA ILE A 2 -47.66 55.08 -22.75
C ILE A 2 -46.14 55.01 -22.88
N GLU A 3 -45.40 55.89 -22.20
CA GLU A 3 -43.94 55.78 -22.11
C GLU A 3 -43.57 54.59 -21.21
N ASN A 4 -42.95 53.57 -21.82
CA ASN A 4 -42.39 52.45 -21.10
C ASN A 4 -40.98 52.83 -20.63
N SER A 5 -40.83 53.14 -19.34
CA SER A 5 -39.51 53.44 -18.76
C SER A 5 -38.75 52.15 -18.49
N ILE A 6 -37.78 51.84 -19.36
CA ILE A 6 -36.86 50.73 -19.15
C ILE A 6 -35.92 51.12 -17.99
N GLN A 7 -36.23 50.65 -16.79
CA GLN A 7 -35.40 50.80 -15.60
C GLN A 7 -34.11 49.98 -15.77
N ILE A 8 -33.03 50.61 -16.24
CA ILE A 8 -31.70 49.98 -16.32
C ILE A 8 -31.22 49.69 -14.90
N ARG A 9 -31.29 48.43 -14.47
CA ARG A 9 -30.69 47.97 -13.22
C ARG A 9 -29.18 48.18 -13.30
N ARG A 10 -28.62 49.02 -12.42
CA ARG A 10 -27.16 49.18 -12.28
C ARG A 10 -26.56 47.82 -11.91
N GLN A 11 -25.88 47.18 -12.86
CA GLN A 11 -25.04 46.03 -12.57
C GLN A 11 -23.88 46.52 -11.68
N ARG A 12 -23.85 46.07 -10.43
CA ARG A 12 -22.68 46.24 -9.57
C ARG A 12 -21.58 45.35 -10.16
N GLY A 13 -20.63 45.95 -10.86
CA GLY A 13 -19.46 45.24 -11.38
C GLY A 13 -18.58 44.72 -10.24
N PHE A 14 -17.85 43.64 -10.53
CA PHE A 14 -16.87 43.06 -9.61
C PHE A 14 -15.78 44.09 -9.32
N THR A 15 -15.48 44.32 -8.04
CA THR A 15 -14.48 45.30 -7.65
C THR A 15 -13.06 44.72 -7.75
N LEU A 16 -12.05 45.55 -8.06
CA LEU A 16 -10.66 45.10 -8.06
C LEU A 16 -10.22 44.58 -6.68
N ILE A 17 -10.78 45.14 -5.61
CA ILE A 17 -10.51 44.68 -4.24
C ILE A 17 -11.12 43.30 -3.95
N GLU A 18 -12.24 42.93 -4.57
CA GLU A 18 -12.76 41.56 -4.49
C GLU A 18 -11.80 40.58 -5.16
N LEU A 19 -11.27 40.90 -6.34
CA LEU A 19 -10.32 40.02 -7.02
C LEU A 19 -9.02 39.85 -6.21
N ILE A 20 -8.49 40.95 -5.65
CA ILE A 20 -7.25 40.96 -4.87
C ILE A 20 -7.43 40.20 -3.54
N SER A 21 -8.55 40.40 -2.83
CA SER A 21 -8.78 39.69 -1.57
C SER A 21 -8.93 38.17 -1.79
N VAL A 22 -9.56 37.73 -2.88
CA VAL A 22 -9.69 36.30 -3.22
C VAL A 22 -8.34 35.65 -3.48
N ILE A 23 -7.46 36.25 -4.30
CA ILE A 23 -6.14 35.66 -4.58
C ILE A 23 -5.25 35.64 -3.32
N ILE A 24 -5.39 36.62 -2.42
CA ILE A 24 -4.68 36.64 -1.13
C ILE A 24 -5.16 35.48 -0.25
N ILE A 25 -6.48 35.30 -0.13
CA ILE A 25 -7.06 34.21 0.66
C ILE A 25 -6.64 32.84 0.09
N LEU A 26 -6.72 32.65 -1.24
CA LEU A 26 -6.27 31.43 -1.89
C LEU A 26 -4.77 31.18 -1.70
N GLY A 27 -3.94 32.23 -1.72
CA GLY A 27 -2.51 32.13 -1.45
C GLY A 27 -2.20 31.66 -0.02
N ILE A 28 -2.89 32.20 0.98
CA ILE A 28 -2.73 31.78 2.39
C ILE A 28 -3.21 30.35 2.59
N LEU A 29 -4.38 29.99 2.04
CA LEU A 29 -4.93 28.64 2.15
C LEU A 29 -4.00 27.60 1.51
N ALA A 30 -3.46 27.89 0.32
CA ALA A 30 -2.52 27.00 -0.35
C ALA A 30 -1.26 26.77 0.49
N ALA A 31 -0.67 27.84 1.04
CA ALA A 31 0.55 27.74 1.84
C ALA A 31 0.39 26.87 3.11
N VAL A 32 -0.78 26.90 3.74
CA VAL A 32 -1.05 26.14 4.98
C VAL A 32 -1.47 24.69 4.71
N ILE A 33 -2.26 24.44 3.66
CA ILE A 33 -2.84 23.11 3.40
C ILE A 33 -1.81 22.16 2.79
N THR A 34 -0.96 22.63 1.88
CA THR A 34 0.02 21.79 1.16
C THR A 34 0.96 20.99 2.08
N PRO A 35 1.64 21.55 3.10
CA PRO A 35 2.57 20.78 3.93
C PRO A 35 1.87 19.66 4.73
N LYS A 36 0.64 19.91 5.20
CA LYS A 36 -0.13 18.92 5.96
C LYS A 36 -0.58 17.74 5.07
N TYR A 37 -1.00 18.03 3.84
CA TYR A 37 -1.40 16.99 2.89
C TYR A 37 -0.24 16.03 2.58
N LEU A 38 0.96 16.58 2.36
CA LEU A 38 2.16 15.77 2.08
C LEU A 38 2.53 14.87 3.26
N ASP A 39 2.48 15.37 4.49
CA ASP A 39 2.77 14.55 5.68
C ASP A 39 1.74 13.42 5.89
N MET A 40 0.44 13.71 5.71
CA MET A 40 -0.61 12.70 5.81
C MET A 40 -0.43 11.58 4.78
N SER A 41 -0.07 11.91 3.54
CA SER A 41 0.23 10.93 2.49
C SER A 41 1.43 10.04 2.86
N LYS A 42 2.49 10.63 3.45
CA LYS A 42 3.65 9.87 3.93
C LYS A 42 3.30 8.92 5.08
N GLN A 43 2.46 9.36 6.00
CA GLN A 43 1.99 8.51 7.11
C GLN A 43 1.11 7.37 6.61
N ALA A 44 0.23 7.63 5.63
CA ALA A 44 -0.58 6.61 4.99
C ALA A 44 0.29 5.55 4.29
N ALA A 45 1.28 5.99 3.50
CA ALA A 45 2.22 5.10 2.82
C ALA A 45 2.97 4.17 3.80
N ARG A 46 3.50 4.73 4.90
CA ARG A 46 4.15 3.93 5.95
C ARG A 46 3.18 2.97 6.67
N GLY A 47 1.92 3.38 6.85
CA GLY A 47 0.88 2.53 7.38
C GLY A 47 0.62 1.29 6.51
N VAL A 48 0.55 1.49 5.18
CA VAL A 48 0.40 0.40 4.21
C VAL A 48 1.62 -0.53 4.24
N ALA A 49 2.84 0.00 4.21
CA ALA A 49 4.06 -0.80 4.27
C ALA A 49 4.10 -1.71 5.52
N LYS A 50 3.74 -1.16 6.69
CA LYS A 50 3.65 -1.94 7.93
C LYS A 50 2.55 -3.01 7.86
N GLY A 51 1.42 -2.70 7.25
CA GLY A 51 0.33 -3.66 7.02
C GLY A 51 0.78 -4.84 6.16
N VAL A 52 1.41 -4.55 5.02
CA VAL A 52 1.96 -5.55 4.10
C VAL A 52 2.99 -6.44 4.78
N LYS A 53 3.92 -5.86 5.55
CA LYS A 53 4.89 -6.63 6.36
C LYS A 53 4.21 -7.61 7.31
N SER A 54 3.20 -7.13 8.04
CA SER A 54 2.47 -7.96 9.00
C SER A 54 1.71 -9.10 8.31
N GLU A 55 1.08 -8.81 7.16
CA GLU A 55 0.39 -9.84 6.38
C GLU A 55 1.37 -10.90 5.87
N ALA A 56 2.53 -10.47 5.35
CA ALA A 56 3.54 -11.38 4.84
C ALA A 56 4.01 -12.39 5.90
N MET A 57 4.28 -11.91 7.12
CA MET A 57 4.67 -12.73 8.27
C MET A 57 3.56 -13.70 8.69
N ALA A 58 2.33 -13.20 8.78
CA ALA A 58 1.19 -13.99 9.20
C ALA A 58 0.91 -15.14 8.22
N ARG A 59 0.96 -14.85 6.92
CA ARG A 59 0.81 -15.87 5.86
C ARG A 59 1.90 -16.93 5.93
N PHE A 60 3.16 -16.50 6.10
CA PHE A 60 4.27 -17.44 6.24
C PHE A 60 4.09 -18.37 7.45
N ASN A 61 3.78 -17.83 8.62
CA ASN A 61 3.60 -18.62 9.83
C ASN A 61 2.40 -19.57 9.72
N MET A 62 1.32 -19.14 9.08
CA MET A 62 0.16 -19.99 8.81
C MET A 62 0.51 -21.15 7.86
N ALA A 63 1.22 -20.85 6.77
CA ALA A 63 1.69 -21.86 5.82
C ALA A 63 2.65 -22.85 6.49
N TYR A 64 3.59 -22.36 7.31
CA TYR A 64 4.52 -23.17 8.10
C TYR A 64 3.78 -24.14 9.03
N ALA A 65 2.84 -23.63 9.83
CA ALA A 65 2.05 -24.45 10.76
C ALA A 65 1.20 -25.50 10.01
N LYS A 66 0.57 -25.09 8.90
CA LYS A 66 -0.20 -26.01 8.06
C LYS A 66 0.69 -27.10 7.45
N TYR A 67 1.90 -26.76 7.03
CA TYR A 67 2.85 -27.72 6.47
C TYR A 67 3.23 -28.78 7.50
N MET A 68 3.52 -28.37 8.74
CA MET A 68 3.82 -29.30 9.82
C MET A 68 2.65 -30.22 10.15
N MET A 69 1.41 -29.69 10.13
CA MET A 69 0.22 -30.48 10.41
C MET A 69 -0.03 -31.55 9.33
N VAL A 70 0.24 -31.24 8.07
CA VAL A 70 0.00 -32.15 6.94
C VAL A 70 1.14 -33.16 6.75
N ASN A 71 2.39 -32.71 6.85
CA ASN A 71 3.56 -33.52 6.52
C ASN A 71 4.23 -34.15 7.75
N GLY A 72 3.86 -33.75 8.96
CA GLY A 72 4.45 -34.26 10.21
C GLY A 72 5.89 -33.80 10.46
N ALA A 73 6.42 -32.91 9.62
CA ALA A 73 7.76 -32.35 9.72
C ALA A 73 7.74 -30.85 9.38
N ALA A 74 8.67 -30.10 9.95
CA ALA A 74 8.88 -28.69 9.59
C ALA A 74 9.42 -28.57 8.14
N PRO A 75 8.98 -27.55 7.40
CA PRO A 75 9.60 -27.22 6.11
C PRO A 75 11.07 -26.85 6.35
N THR A 76 11.90 -27.09 5.35
CA THR A 76 13.34 -26.81 5.38
C THR A 76 13.71 -25.63 4.50
N ALA A 77 12.89 -25.32 3.49
CA ALA A 77 13.01 -24.18 2.62
C ALA A 77 11.65 -23.53 2.38
N VAL A 78 11.65 -22.25 2.03
CA VAL A 78 10.41 -21.56 1.62
C VAL A 78 9.74 -22.29 0.46
N GLY A 79 10.52 -22.89 -0.44
CA GLY A 79 10.00 -23.67 -1.58
C GLY A 79 9.12 -24.87 -1.20
N ASP A 80 9.23 -25.37 0.04
CA ASP A 80 8.35 -26.44 0.55
C ASP A 80 6.91 -25.95 0.79
N LEU A 81 6.72 -24.62 0.89
CA LEU A 81 5.44 -23.96 1.18
C LEU A 81 4.68 -23.54 -0.11
N VAL A 82 4.96 -24.20 -1.24
CA VAL A 82 4.19 -24.07 -2.47
C VAL A 82 2.99 -25.01 -2.44
N ASP A 83 1.85 -24.54 -2.95
CA ASP A 83 0.63 -25.34 -3.04
C ASP A 83 0.88 -26.68 -3.73
N THR A 84 0.39 -27.76 -3.13
CA THR A 84 0.59 -29.11 -3.65
C THR A 84 -0.75 -29.74 -3.99
N THR A 85 -0.88 -30.29 -5.20
CA THR A 85 -2.09 -31.00 -5.62
C THR A 85 -1.82 -32.50 -5.71
N VAL A 86 -2.53 -33.30 -4.91
CA VAL A 86 -2.45 -34.77 -4.94
C VAL A 86 -3.85 -35.33 -5.18
N GLY A 87 -4.00 -36.17 -6.21
CA GLY A 87 -5.28 -36.82 -6.50
C GLY A 87 -6.42 -35.84 -6.81
N GLY A 88 -6.11 -34.65 -7.34
CA GLY A 88 -7.09 -33.60 -7.63
C GLY A 88 -7.48 -32.73 -6.44
N VAL A 89 -6.89 -32.94 -5.25
CA VAL A 89 -7.09 -32.11 -4.06
C VAL A 89 -5.86 -31.21 -3.87
N THR A 90 -6.08 -29.90 -3.85
CA THR A 90 -5.02 -28.91 -3.60
C THR A 90 -4.91 -28.61 -2.11
N THR A 91 -3.71 -28.77 -1.57
CA THR A 91 -3.34 -28.27 -0.25
C THR A 91 -2.69 -26.91 -0.44
N GLU A 92 -3.41 -25.85 -0.07
CA GLU A 92 -2.92 -24.48 -0.18
C GLU A 92 -1.99 -24.11 0.99
N TYR A 93 -0.86 -23.48 0.70
CA TYR A 93 0.11 -22.96 1.67
C TYR A 93 0.28 -21.45 1.44
N LEU A 94 1.37 -21.02 0.78
CA LEU A 94 1.58 -19.62 0.39
C LEU A 94 0.96 -19.28 -0.96
N GLY A 95 0.75 -20.27 -1.83
CA GLY A 95 0.27 -20.09 -3.20
C GLY A 95 1.01 -20.99 -4.19
N THR A 96 0.67 -20.85 -5.47
CA THR A 96 1.29 -21.61 -6.58
C THR A 96 2.75 -21.27 -6.83
N SER A 97 3.23 -20.14 -6.30
CA SER A 97 4.64 -19.74 -6.31
C SER A 97 4.95 -18.89 -5.09
N VAL A 98 6.12 -19.13 -4.50
CA VAL A 98 6.64 -18.32 -3.39
C VAL A 98 7.26 -17.00 -3.87
N THR A 99 7.45 -16.83 -5.17
CA THR A 99 8.04 -15.62 -5.78
C THR A 99 7.00 -14.58 -6.19
N ALA A 100 5.72 -14.94 -6.19
CA ALA A 100 4.63 -14.10 -6.66
C ALA A 100 3.34 -14.39 -5.89
N VAL A 101 3.40 -14.35 -4.56
CA VAL A 101 2.24 -14.52 -3.68
C VAL A 101 1.39 -13.25 -3.74
N ASP A 102 0.17 -13.37 -4.25
CA ASP A 102 -0.76 -12.26 -4.42
C ASP A 102 -1.49 -11.92 -3.11
N ILE A 103 -1.45 -10.64 -2.72
CA ILE A 103 -2.16 -10.11 -1.56
C ILE A 103 -3.07 -8.92 -1.93
N GLY A 104 -3.49 -8.85 -3.20
CA GLY A 104 -4.27 -7.75 -3.77
C GLY A 104 -3.38 -6.79 -4.54
N ASP A 105 -3.26 -5.55 -4.04
CA ASP A 105 -2.50 -4.49 -4.72
C ASP A 105 -0.97 -4.75 -4.75
N PHE A 106 -0.51 -5.73 -3.97
CA PHE A 106 0.89 -6.13 -3.83
C PHE A 106 1.08 -7.63 -4.07
N LYS A 107 2.32 -7.98 -4.40
CA LYS A 107 2.85 -9.32 -4.54
C LYS A 107 4.07 -9.49 -3.66
N LEU A 108 4.19 -10.65 -3.04
CA LEU A 108 5.28 -11.00 -2.15
C LEU A 108 6.14 -12.09 -2.77
N SER A 109 7.45 -11.91 -2.67
CA SER A 109 8.46 -12.93 -2.97
C SER A 109 9.17 -13.32 -1.69
N TYR A 110 8.99 -14.57 -1.27
CA TYR A 110 9.64 -15.17 -0.12
C TYR A 110 10.87 -15.97 -0.56
N ALA A 111 11.98 -15.81 0.15
CA ALA A 111 13.19 -16.60 -0.02
C ALA A 111 13.80 -16.90 1.36
N GLY A 112 14.33 -18.11 1.56
CA GLY A 112 14.90 -18.49 2.85
C GLY A 112 14.97 -19.99 3.07
N SER A 113 15.67 -20.38 4.12
CA SER A 113 15.76 -21.78 4.54
C SER A 113 16.05 -21.89 6.04
N LYS A 114 15.69 -23.04 6.62
CA LYS A 114 16.01 -23.39 8.00
C LYS A 114 17.52 -23.37 8.27
N ALA A 115 18.32 -23.77 7.29
CA ALA A 115 19.78 -23.80 7.41
C ALA A 115 20.38 -22.39 7.55
N VAL A 116 19.80 -21.40 6.86
CA VAL A 116 20.20 -19.99 6.96
C VAL A 116 19.61 -19.33 8.21
N GLY A 117 18.46 -19.82 8.68
CA GLY A 117 17.81 -19.33 9.90
C GLY A 117 16.99 -18.06 9.70
N THR A 118 16.80 -17.62 8.45
CA THR A 118 16.03 -16.43 8.12
C THR A 118 15.18 -16.60 6.85
N VAL A 119 14.16 -15.76 6.75
CA VAL A 119 13.29 -15.59 5.59
C VAL A 119 13.33 -14.12 5.17
N THR A 120 13.68 -13.88 3.92
CA THR A 120 13.62 -12.57 3.27
C THR A 120 12.35 -12.47 2.44
N VAL A 121 11.66 -11.34 2.55
CA VAL A 121 10.47 -11.02 1.77
C VAL A 121 10.74 -9.76 0.96
N VAL A 122 10.41 -9.81 -0.33
CA VAL A 122 10.41 -8.67 -1.22
C VAL A 122 8.98 -8.36 -1.64
N VAL A 123 8.55 -7.13 -1.43
CA VAL A 123 7.24 -6.62 -1.85
C VAL A 123 7.37 -6.00 -3.24
N SER A 124 6.44 -6.30 -4.14
CA SER A 124 6.33 -5.73 -5.48
C SER A 124 4.86 -5.43 -5.80
N GLY A 125 4.52 -4.53 -6.72
CA GLY A 125 3.12 -4.22 -7.04
C GLY A 125 2.91 -2.94 -7.84
N ASP A 126 1.69 -2.74 -8.33
CA ASP A 126 1.23 -1.55 -9.08
C ASP A 126 1.06 -0.33 -8.14
N ALA A 127 0.75 -0.59 -6.87
CA ALA A 127 0.65 0.41 -5.82
C ALA A 127 1.91 0.51 -4.95
N THR A 128 3.12 0.22 -5.48
CA THR A 128 4.30 0.89 -4.91
C THR A 128 3.98 2.36 -5.05
N PRO A 129 3.66 3.07 -3.96
CA PRO A 129 3.07 4.37 -4.14
C PRO A 129 4.08 5.20 -4.91
N ASP A 130 3.54 5.98 -5.86
CA ASP A 130 4.22 6.98 -6.70
C ASP A 130 5.63 7.29 -6.18
N PRO A 131 6.72 7.29 -6.97
CA PRO A 131 8.10 7.55 -6.51
C PRO A 131 8.34 8.81 -5.64
N THR A 132 7.31 9.60 -5.33
CA THR A 132 7.25 10.65 -4.30
C THR A 132 6.83 10.16 -2.89
N ALA A 133 6.24 8.97 -2.78
CA ALA A 133 5.89 8.28 -1.54
C ALA A 133 7.05 7.41 -1.11
N GLU A 134 7.90 8.02 -0.29
CA GLU A 134 9.11 7.48 0.32
C GLU A 134 8.83 6.16 1.08
N TRP A 135 8.74 5.04 0.37
CA TRP A 135 8.98 3.72 0.95
C TRP A 135 10.48 3.57 1.07
N GLU A 136 10.94 3.27 2.27
CA GLU A 136 12.36 2.97 2.47
C GLU A 136 12.67 1.61 1.85
N ALA A 137 13.94 1.35 1.51
CA ALA A 137 14.35 0.04 1.01
C ALA A 137 13.98 -1.10 1.98
N SER A 138 13.95 -0.80 3.29
CA SER A 138 13.53 -1.72 4.36
C SER A 138 12.01 -1.97 4.39
N ASP A 139 11.20 -1.13 3.74
CA ASP A 139 9.76 -1.32 3.57
C ASP A 139 9.43 -2.24 2.41
N ILE A 140 10.29 -2.25 1.39
CA ILE A 140 10.19 -3.10 0.20
C ILE A 140 10.81 -4.47 0.48
N THR A 141 11.97 -4.52 1.11
CA THR A 141 12.68 -5.76 1.43
C THR A 141 12.94 -5.85 2.93
N PHE A 142 12.45 -6.92 3.56
CA PHE A 142 12.62 -7.15 4.98
C PHE A 142 12.91 -8.63 5.25
N THR A 143 13.54 -8.91 6.38
CA THR A 143 13.92 -10.26 6.80
C THR A 143 13.43 -10.53 8.20
N PHE A 144 13.05 -11.77 8.48
CA PHE A 144 12.70 -12.27 9.80
C PHE A 144 13.31 -13.64 10.06
N ASP A 145 13.30 -14.06 11.31
CA ASP A 145 13.86 -15.33 11.74
C ASP A 145 13.00 -16.51 11.27
N TRP A 146 13.68 -17.56 10.84
CA TRP A 146 13.04 -18.83 10.50
C TRP A 146 12.39 -19.43 11.76
N PRO A 147 11.10 -19.83 11.72
CA PRO A 147 10.43 -20.42 12.87
C PRO A 147 11.11 -21.70 13.37
N SER A 148 11.21 -21.84 14.70
CA SER A 148 11.79 -23.02 15.36
C SER A 148 10.90 -24.25 15.26
#